data_AF-A0A177QMC7-F1
#
_entry.id   AF-A0A177QMC7-F1
#
_cell.length_a   1.000
_cell.length_b   1.000
_cell.length_c   1.000
_cell.angle_alpha   90.00
_cell.angle_beta   90.00
_cell.angle_gamma   90.00
#
_symmetry.space_group_name_H-M   'P 1'
#
loop_
_entity.id
_entity.type
_entity.pdbx_description
1 polymer ?
#
loop_
_entity_poly.entity_id
_entity_poly.type
_entity_poly.pdbx_seq_one_letter_code
_entity_poly.pdbx_strand_id
1 'polypeptide(L)'
;MKPHKQKLNAEEKAILTAFESGKLKSIPKLEREKKRIQNIAKAHGIKNRRISLRMTDWDFIKIQEEALKDGLPYQSLLSSIIHKYLTGQLSERHR
;
A
#
# COMPACT_ATOMS: atom_id res chain seq x y z
N MET A 1 0.78 19.90 -20.52
CA MET A 1 0.55 18.74 -19.63
C MET A 1 -0.79 18.94 -18.94
N LYS A 2 -1.78 18.08 -19.18
CA LYS A 2 -3.09 18.18 -18.51
C LYS A 2 -2.97 17.58 -17.10
N PRO A 3 -3.39 18.26 -16.02
CA PRO A 3 -3.32 17.69 -14.68
C PRO A 3 -4.36 16.56 -14.58
N HIS A 4 -3.89 15.32 -14.36
CA HIS A 4 -4.76 14.21 -13.97
C HIS A 4 -5.37 14.56 -12.61
N LYS A 5 -6.65 14.95 -12.61
CA LYS A 5 -7.42 15.20 -11.39
C LYS A 5 -7.68 13.85 -10.71
N GLN A 6 -6.80 13.43 -9.81
CA GLN A 6 -6.93 12.19 -9.05
C GLN A 6 -8.25 12.21 -8.26
N LYS A 7 -9.06 11.14 -8.38
CA LYS A 7 -10.26 10.95 -7.57
C LYS A 7 -9.84 10.50 -6.17
N LEU A 8 -9.54 11.47 -5.32
CA LEU A 8 -9.19 11.21 -3.93
C LEU A 8 -10.40 10.62 -3.19
N ASN A 9 -10.17 9.51 -2.49
CA ASN A 9 -11.16 8.92 -1.60
C ASN A 9 -11.37 9.82 -0.36
N ALA A 10 -12.37 9.51 0.48
CA ALA A 10 -12.73 10.37 1.62
C ALA A 10 -11.58 10.52 2.63
N GLU A 11 -10.79 9.47 2.84
CA GLU A 11 -9.63 9.48 3.74
C GLU A 11 -8.49 10.33 3.17
N GLU A 12 -8.17 10.17 1.89
CA GLU A 12 -7.14 10.94 1.18
C GLU A 12 -7.47 12.43 1.16
N LYS A 13 -8.73 12.78 0.93
CA LYS A 13 -9.20 14.19 1.03
C LYS A 13 -9.05 14.71 2.45
N ALA A 14 -9.42 13.94 3.46
CA ALA A 14 -9.29 14.36 4.86
C ALA A 14 -7.82 14.58 5.24
N ILE A 15 -6.91 13.72 4.79
CA ILE A 15 -5.46 13.87 5.00
C ILE A 15 -4.96 15.15 4.31
N LEU A 16 -5.35 15.40 3.07
CA LEU A 16 -4.99 16.62 2.32
C LEU A 16 -5.51 17.88 3.00
N THR A 17 -6.78 17.92 3.38
CA THR A 17 -7.36 19.07 4.07
C THR A 17 -6.69 19.30 5.43
N ALA A 18 -6.37 18.23 6.17
CA ALA A 18 -5.65 18.35 7.43
C ALA A 18 -4.23 18.90 7.23
N PHE A 19 -3.53 18.47 6.18
CA PHE A 19 -2.22 18.97 5.80
C PHE A 19 -2.26 20.45 5.38
N GLU A 20 -3.16 20.82 4.47
CA GLU A 20 -3.37 22.19 3.98
C GLU A 20 -3.80 23.15 5.10
N SER A 21 -4.56 22.66 6.09
CA SER A 21 -4.98 23.48 7.23
C SER A 21 -3.85 23.87 8.19
N GLY A 22 -2.66 23.26 8.07
CA GLY A 22 -1.51 23.54 8.94
C GLY A 22 -1.72 23.14 10.42
N LYS A 23 -2.81 22.43 10.74
CA LYS A 23 -3.19 22.05 12.11
C LYS A 23 -2.59 20.72 12.58
N LEU A 24 -1.78 20.07 11.75
CA LEU A 24 -1.13 18.81 12.10
C LEU A 24 -0.15 19.03 13.26
N LYS A 25 -0.43 18.39 14.40
CA LYS A 25 0.45 18.42 15.56
C LYS A 25 1.43 17.25 15.49
N SER A 26 2.70 17.53 15.75
CA SER A 26 3.72 16.50 15.84
C SER A 26 3.38 15.55 16.99
N ILE A 27 3.51 14.25 16.73
CA ILE A 27 3.32 13.21 17.76
C ILE A 27 4.41 13.34 18.85
N PRO A 28 4.07 13.06 20.12
CA PRO A 28 5.08 12.97 21.19
C PRO A 28 6.14 11.92 20.83
N LYS A 29 7.43 12.21 21.09
CA LYS A 29 8.57 11.32 20.79
C LYS A 29 8.76 11.01 19.29
N LEU A 30 8.56 12.00 18.42
CA LEU A 30 8.73 11.91 16.96
C LEU A 30 9.99 11.12 16.53
N GLU A 31 11.15 11.41 17.11
CA GLU A 31 12.41 10.72 16.76
C GLU A 31 12.40 9.22 17.08
N ARG A 32 11.77 8.83 18.19
CA ARG A 32 11.64 7.42 18.58
C ARG A 32 10.69 6.68 17.66
N GLU A 33 9.57 7.32 17.31
CA GLU A 33 8.57 6.73 16.42
C GLU A 33 9.07 6.64 14.98
N LYS A 34 9.78 7.67 14.50
CA LYS A 34 10.46 7.68 13.21
C LYS A 34 11.49 6.55 13.12
N LYS A 35 12.33 6.37 14.15
CA LYS A 35 13.26 5.23 14.22
C LYS A 35 12.53 3.88 14.25
N ARG A 36 11.43 3.76 14.99
CA ARG A 36 10.63 2.53 15.05
C ARG A 36 10.09 2.16 13.66
N ILE A 37 9.43 3.10 12.99
CA ILE A 37 8.87 2.90 11.65
C ILE A 37 9.98 2.64 10.62
N GLN A 38 11.09 3.38 10.69
CA GLN A 38 12.24 3.14 9.82
C GLN A 38 12.84 1.75 10.02
N ASN A 39 12.95 1.27 11.26
CA ASN A 39 13.48 -0.06 11.55
C ASN A 39 12.54 -1.16 11.07
N ILE A 40 11.23 -0.98 11.23
CA ILE A 40 10.21 -1.90 10.69
C ILE A 40 10.31 -1.93 9.16
N ALA A 41 10.37 -0.76 8.51
CA ALA A 41 10.50 -0.66 7.06
C ALA A 41 11.81 -1.28 6.53
N LYS A 42 12.93 -1.07 7.24
CA LYS A 42 14.24 -1.67 6.89
C LYS A 42 14.25 -3.19 7.08
N ALA A 43 13.64 -3.68 8.15
CA ALA A 43 13.60 -5.11 8.46
C ALA A 43 12.68 -5.90 7.53
N HIS A 44 11.54 -5.30 7.14
CA HIS A 44 10.50 -5.98 6.36
C HIS A 44 10.43 -5.57 4.88
N GLY A 45 11.13 -4.51 4.47
CA GLY A 45 11.09 -4.00 3.08
C GLY A 45 11.97 -4.78 2.10
N ILE A 46 12.93 -5.56 2.59
CA ILE A 46 13.84 -6.31 1.73
C ILE A 46 13.19 -7.66 1.36
N LYS A 47 12.82 -7.82 0.08
CA LYS A 47 12.28 -9.07 -0.48
C LYS A 47 13.39 -10.12 -0.60
N ASN A 48 13.79 -10.73 0.52
CA ASN A 48 14.93 -11.65 0.60
C ASN A 48 14.60 -13.13 0.34
N ARG A 49 13.33 -13.51 0.17
CA ARG A 49 12.92 -14.91 -0.04
C ARG A 49 12.09 -15.06 -1.31
N ARG A 50 12.50 -16.00 -2.17
CA ARG A 50 11.76 -16.40 -3.38
C ARG A 50 10.77 -17.49 -3.03
N ILE A 51 9.54 -17.34 -3.50
CA ILE A 51 8.47 -18.34 -3.36
C ILE A 51 8.00 -18.71 -4.77
N SER A 52 7.78 -19.99 -5.02
CA SER A 52 7.12 -20.48 -6.24
C SER A 52 5.65 -20.76 -5.93
N LEU A 53 4.73 -20.15 -6.69
CA LEU A 53 3.29 -20.32 -6.54
C LEU A 53 2.73 -20.89 -7.85
N ARG A 54 1.82 -21.86 -7.75
CA ARG A 54 0.98 -22.29 -8.89
C ARG A 54 -0.40 -21.68 -8.74
N MET A 55 -0.97 -21.25 -9.85
CA MET A 55 -2.33 -20.73 -9.93
C MET A 55 -2.93 -21.04 -11.28
N THR A 56 -4.24 -20.85 -11.42
CA THR A 56 -4.91 -21.02 -12.72
C THR A 56 -4.51 -19.89 -13.67
N ASP A 57 -4.57 -20.16 -14.97
CA ASP A 57 -4.32 -19.13 -15.99
C ASP A 57 -5.31 -17.96 -15.85
N TRP A 58 -6.55 -18.25 -15.47
CA TRP A 58 -7.58 -17.25 -15.25
C TRP A 58 -7.24 -16.31 -14.09
N ASP A 59 -6.77 -16.84 -12.96
CA ASP A 59 -6.33 -16.02 -11.82
C ASP A 59 -5.10 -15.18 -12.18
N PHE A 60 -4.15 -15.76 -12.92
CA PHE A 60 -2.95 -15.04 -13.35
C PHE A 60 -3.30 -13.83 -14.22
N ILE A 61 -4.18 -14.00 -15.22
CA ILE A 61 -4.65 -12.91 -16.08
C ILE A 61 -5.33 -11.83 -15.25
N LYS A 62 -6.24 -12.19 -14.35
CA LYS A 62 -6.92 -11.22 -13.49
C LYS A 62 -5.96 -10.41 -12.63
N ILE A 63 -4.94 -11.04 -12.05
CA ILE A 63 -3.95 -10.33 -11.25
C ILE A 63 -3.12 -9.37 -12.12
N GLN A 64 -2.79 -9.76 -13.35
CA GLN A 64 -2.12 -8.84 -14.28
C GLN A 64 -3.00 -7.64 -14.61
N GLU A 65 -4.30 -7.84 -14.86
CA GLU A 65 -5.25 -6.76 -15.12
C GLU A 65 -5.36 -5.81 -13.93
N GLU A 66 -5.55 -6.32 -12.72
CA GLU A 66 -5.63 -5.50 -11.51
C GLU A 66 -4.32 -4.75 -11.23
N ALA A 67 -3.17 -5.40 -11.44
CA ALA A 67 -1.87 -4.75 -11.27
C ALA A 67 -1.67 -3.60 -12.26
N LEU A 68 -2.10 -3.79 -13.52
CA LEU A 68 -2.06 -2.74 -14.54
C LEU A 68 -2.99 -1.57 -14.20
N LYS A 69 -4.19 -1.83 -13.66
CA LYS A 69 -5.11 -0.78 -13.20
C LYS A 69 -4.49 0.07 -12.10
N ASP A 70 -3.77 -0.55 -11.17
CA ASP A 70 -3.06 0.13 -10.08
C ASP A 70 -1.73 0.76 -10.52
N GLY A 71 -1.28 0.50 -11.76
CA GLY A 71 0.01 0.96 -12.27
C GLY A 71 1.22 0.31 -11.59
N LEU A 72 1.03 -0.89 -11.05
CA LEU A 72 2.04 -1.65 -10.31
C LEU A 72 2.43 -2.93 -11.06
N PRO A 73 3.67 -3.42 -10.90
CA PRO A 73 4.02 -4.78 -11.34
C PRO A 73 3.16 -5.83 -10.61
N TYR A 74 2.72 -6.88 -11.31
CA TYR A 74 1.90 -7.95 -10.72
C TYR A 74 2.55 -8.61 -9.50
N GLN A 75 3.88 -8.75 -9.49
CA GLN A 75 4.61 -9.29 -8.35
C GLN A 75 4.51 -8.37 -7.12
N SER A 76 4.48 -7.04 -7.34
CA SER A 76 4.33 -6.05 -6.28
C SER A 76 2.90 -6.03 -5.73
N LEU A 77 1.89 -6.16 -6.59
CA LEU A 77 0.51 -6.35 -6.15
C LEU A 77 0.38 -7.61 -5.30
N LEU A 78 0.90 -8.74 -5.78
CA LEU A 78 0.85 -10.02 -5.05
C LEU A 78 1.57 -9.94 -3.70
N SER A 79 2.75 -9.29 -3.66
CA SER A 79 3.48 -9.05 -2.41
C SER A 79 2.67 -8.21 -1.42
N SER A 80 1.97 -7.18 -1.93
CA SER A 80 1.14 -6.28 -1.13
C SER A 80 -0.08 -7.01 -0.55
N ILE A 81 -0.74 -7.85 -1.35
CA ILE A 81 -1.87 -8.67 -0.89
C ILE A 81 -1.43 -9.61 0.22
N ILE A 82 -0.32 -10.35 0.05
CA ILE A 82 0.20 -11.25 1.09
C ILE A 82 0.53 -10.47 2.37
N HIS A 83 1.18 -9.31 2.24
CA HIS A 83 1.50 -8.48 3.40
C HIS A 83 0.24 -8.03 4.14
N LYS A 84 -0.75 -7.47 3.42
CA LYS A 84 -2.02 -7.02 3.99
C LYS A 84 -2.81 -8.17 4.63
N TYR A 85 -2.77 -9.36 4.03
CA TYR A 85 -3.40 -10.55 4.59
C TYR A 85 -2.75 -10.94 5.92
N LEU A 86 -1.41 -11.00 5.96
CA LEU A 86 -0.66 -11.37 7.17
C LEU A 86 -0.73 -10.31 8.28
N THR A 87 -0.86 -9.02 7.93
CA THR A 87 -1.02 -7.93 8.91
C THR A 87 -2.47 -7.71 9.35
N GLY A 88 -3.43 -8.48 8.83
CA GLY A 88 -4.86 -8.31 9.12
C GLY A 88 -5.47 -7.02 8.55
N GLN A 89 -4.76 -6.35 7.64
CA GLN A 89 -5.21 -5.12 6.97
C GLN A 89 -6.01 -5.39 5.68
N LEU A 90 -6.08 -6.65 5.25
CA LEU A 90 -6.92 -7.06 4.13
C LEU A 90 -8.39 -7.08 4.59
N SER A 91 -9.07 -5.96 4.40
CA SER A 91 -10.53 -5.93 4.52
C SER A 91 -11.13 -6.63 3.30
N GLU A 92 -11.72 -7.81 3.49
CA GLU A 92 -12.56 -8.44 2.48
C GLU A 92 -13.80 -7.56 2.24
N ARG A 93 -13.68 -6.57 1.36
CA ARG A 93 -14.86 -6.00 0.70
C ARG A 93 -15.20 -6.89 -0.48
N HIS A 94 -15.76 -8.06 -0.19
CA HIS A 94 -16.54 -8.81 -1.18
C HIS A 94 -17.71 -7.91 -1.59
N ARG A 95 -17.75 -7.54 -2.86
CA ARG A 95 -18.85 -6.82 -3.49
C ARG A 95 -19.55 -7.75 -4.47
#